data_AF-A0A387L9X4-F1
#
_entry.id   AF-A0A387L9X4-F1
#
_cell.length_a   1.000
_cell.length_b   1.000
_cell.length_c   1.000
_cell.angle_alpha   90.00
_cell.angle_beta   90.00
_cell.angle_gamma   90.00
#
_symmetry.space_group_name_H-M   'P 1'
#
loop_
_entity.id
_entity.type
_entity.pdbx_description
1 polymer ?
#
loop_
_entity_poly.entity_id
_entity_poly.type
_entity_poly.pdbx_seq_one_letter_code
_entity_poly.pdbx_strand_id
1 'polypeptide(L)'
;EMLGAMAKMGVKVEKHHHEVASAQHELGMKFDTLTLMADQMQVYKYCIHQVAHIYGKTATFMPKPVYGDNGSGMHVHQSIWKDGKPTFAGNKYADLSETCLHYIGGIIKHAKAINAFTNPSTNSYKRLVPGYEAPVLLAYSARNRSASCRIPYTANPKAKRVEVRFPDPMANPYLGFAAMLMAGLD
;
A
#
# COMPACT_ATOMS: atom_id res chain seq x y z
N GLU A 1 -11.06 19.43 -3.23
CA GLU A 1 -10.12 19.80 -4.31
C GLU A 1 -9.24 18.66 -4.82
N MET A 2 -8.33 18.11 -4.01
CA MET A 2 -7.35 17.11 -4.46
C MET A 2 -7.96 15.93 -5.23
N LEU A 3 -9.02 15.28 -4.72
CA LEU A 3 -9.70 14.19 -5.45
C LEU A 3 -10.26 14.64 -6.81
N GLY A 4 -10.85 15.84 -6.87
CA GLY A 4 -11.42 16.38 -8.10
C GLY A 4 -10.34 16.68 -9.14
N ALA A 5 -9.20 17.21 -8.73
CA ALA A 5 -8.05 17.43 -9.59
C ALA A 5 -7.45 16.10 -10.08
N MET A 6 -7.28 15.11 -9.20
CA MET A 6 -6.83 13.77 -9.58
C MET A 6 -7.77 13.10 -10.60
N ALA A 7 -9.09 13.23 -10.41
CA ALA A 7 -10.08 12.69 -11.33
C ALA A 7 -9.97 13.33 -12.74
N LYS A 8 -9.73 14.64 -12.81
CA LYS A 8 -9.46 15.34 -14.08
C LYS A 8 -8.16 14.86 -14.76
N MET A 9 -7.21 14.35 -13.98
CA MET A 9 -5.98 13.72 -14.48
C MET A 9 -6.12 12.22 -14.80
N GLY A 10 -7.34 11.67 -14.74
CA GLY A 10 -7.65 10.29 -15.13
C GLY A 10 -7.54 9.25 -14.01
N VAL A 11 -7.25 9.64 -12.77
CA VAL A 11 -7.24 8.70 -11.63
C VAL A 11 -8.66 8.39 -11.20
N LYS A 12 -9.00 7.11 -11.08
CA LYS A 12 -10.29 6.67 -10.53
C LYS A 12 -10.24 6.80 -9.01
N VAL A 13 -10.72 7.91 -8.50
CA VAL A 13 -10.70 8.22 -7.06
C VAL A 13 -11.82 7.51 -6.29
N GLU A 14 -11.56 7.24 -5.02
CA GLU A 14 -12.53 6.77 -4.05
C GLU A 14 -12.71 7.82 -2.92
N LYS A 15 -12.94 7.37 -1.69
CA LYS A 15 -13.09 8.23 -0.50
C LYS A 15 -11.77 8.89 -0.09
N HIS A 16 -11.87 9.99 0.65
CA HIS A 16 -10.73 10.56 1.40
C HIS A 16 -11.12 10.72 2.87
N HIS A 17 -10.12 10.82 3.75
CA HIS A 17 -10.33 11.13 5.15
C HIS A 17 -9.09 11.76 5.79
N HIS A 18 -9.28 12.35 6.98
CA HIS A 18 -8.16 12.62 7.87
C HIS A 18 -7.61 11.30 8.42
N GLU A 19 -6.31 11.24 8.59
CA GLU A 19 -5.61 10.09 9.15
C GLU A 19 -5.25 10.32 10.62
N VAL A 20 -4.58 9.35 11.23
CA VAL A 20 -4.30 9.35 12.68
C VAL A 20 -3.44 10.55 13.12
N ALA A 21 -2.38 10.88 12.37
CA ALA A 21 -1.45 11.93 12.76
C ALA A 21 -1.94 13.34 12.42
N SER A 22 -1.37 14.33 13.10
CA SER A 22 -1.66 15.74 12.88
C SER A 22 -1.43 16.15 11.42
N ALA A 23 -2.45 16.75 10.79
CA ALA A 23 -2.44 17.14 9.37
C ALA A 23 -2.12 15.99 8.38
N GLN A 24 -2.38 14.74 8.77
CA GLN A 24 -2.26 13.58 7.89
C GLN A 24 -3.58 13.33 7.17
N HIS A 25 -3.51 12.96 5.89
CA HIS A 25 -4.68 12.69 5.06
C HIS A 25 -4.42 11.51 4.13
N GLU A 26 -5.44 10.68 3.92
CA GLU A 26 -5.43 9.59 2.94
C GLU A 26 -6.51 9.82 1.89
N LEU A 27 -6.14 9.62 0.62
CA LEU A 27 -7.04 9.67 -0.52
C LEU A 27 -7.02 8.31 -1.21
N GLY A 28 -8.17 7.65 -1.30
CA GLY A 28 -8.30 6.34 -1.93
C GLY A 28 -8.26 6.42 -3.45
N MET A 29 -7.55 5.47 -4.07
CA MET A 29 -7.59 5.22 -5.51
C MET A 29 -8.16 3.83 -5.74
N LYS A 30 -9.00 3.70 -6.78
CA LYS A 30 -9.42 2.39 -7.27
C LYS A 30 -8.22 1.67 -7.88
N PHE A 31 -8.08 0.39 -7.57
CA PHE A 31 -7.01 -0.44 -8.11
C PHE A 31 -7.06 -0.53 -9.64
N ASP A 32 -5.90 -0.82 -10.23
CA ASP A 32 -5.69 -1.06 -11.65
C ASP A 32 -4.54 -2.08 -11.83
N THR A 33 -4.13 -2.34 -13.07
CA THR A 33 -2.97 -3.18 -13.39
C THR A 33 -1.67 -2.59 -12.83
N LEU A 34 -0.65 -3.44 -12.63
CA LEU A 34 0.58 -3.09 -11.91
C LEU A 34 1.23 -1.78 -12.40
N THR A 35 1.48 -1.66 -13.71
CA THR A 35 2.13 -0.48 -14.28
C THR A 35 1.24 0.75 -14.20
N LEU A 36 -0.06 0.62 -14.50
CA LEU A 36 -1.01 1.74 -14.42
C LEU A 36 -1.16 2.24 -12.98
N MET A 37 -1.11 1.37 -11.97
CA MET A 37 -1.11 1.81 -10.57
C MET A 37 0.15 2.57 -10.21
N ALA A 38 1.30 2.22 -10.78
CA ALA A 38 2.53 2.98 -10.57
C ALA A 38 2.45 4.37 -11.24
N ASP A 39 1.89 4.46 -12.44
CA ASP A 39 1.61 5.73 -13.13
C ASP A 39 0.67 6.60 -12.28
N GLN A 40 -0.44 6.02 -11.80
CA GLN A 40 -1.40 6.72 -10.96
C GLN A 40 -0.79 7.19 -9.63
N MET A 41 0.15 6.44 -9.05
CA MET A 41 0.86 6.89 -7.84
C MET A 41 1.73 8.13 -8.10
N GLN A 42 2.30 8.27 -9.30
CA GLN A 42 3.04 9.48 -9.67
C GLN A 42 2.09 10.67 -9.86
N VAL A 43 0.96 10.46 -10.52
CA VAL A 43 -0.10 11.48 -10.67
C VAL A 43 -0.64 11.91 -9.30
N TYR A 44 -0.87 10.95 -8.40
CA TYR A 44 -1.32 11.17 -7.02
C TYR A 44 -0.39 12.13 -6.28
N LYS A 45 0.92 11.82 -6.25
CA LYS A 45 1.92 12.66 -5.57
C LYS A 45 2.01 14.06 -6.17
N TYR A 46 2.05 14.14 -7.50
CA TYR A 46 2.11 15.41 -8.22
C TYR A 46 0.89 16.28 -7.92
N CYS A 47 -0.32 15.73 -8.10
CA CYS A 47 -1.56 16.46 -7.87
C CYS A 47 -1.65 16.99 -6.44
N ILE A 48 -1.29 16.19 -5.44
CA ILE A 48 -1.34 16.60 -4.04
C ILE A 48 -0.33 17.72 -3.75
N HIS A 49 0.92 17.62 -4.25
CA HIS A 49 1.89 18.70 -4.12
C HIS A 49 1.39 20.00 -4.76
N GLN A 50 0.86 19.93 -5.98
CA GLN A 50 0.38 21.12 -6.71
C GLN A 50 -0.83 21.75 -6.02
N VAL A 51 -1.82 20.96 -5.64
CA VAL A 51 -3.01 21.47 -4.95
C VAL A 51 -2.63 22.04 -3.58
N ALA A 52 -1.76 21.38 -2.82
CA ALA A 52 -1.28 21.94 -1.55
C ALA A 52 -0.59 23.30 -1.77
N HIS A 53 0.27 23.40 -2.79
CA HIS A 53 0.99 24.62 -3.13
C HIS A 53 0.05 25.78 -3.51
N ILE A 54 -0.96 25.53 -4.33
CA ILE A 54 -1.96 26.55 -4.74
C ILE A 54 -2.70 27.13 -3.52
N TYR A 55 -2.90 26.34 -2.48
CA TYR A 55 -3.54 26.78 -1.23
C TYR A 55 -2.54 27.31 -0.19
N GLY A 56 -1.31 27.64 -0.59
CA GLY A 56 -0.28 28.20 0.29
C GLY A 56 0.23 27.22 1.35
N LYS A 57 0.16 25.91 1.06
CA LYS A 57 0.66 24.83 1.92
C LYS A 57 1.77 24.05 1.24
N THR A 58 2.46 23.22 2.01
CA THR A 58 3.40 22.22 1.50
C THR A 58 2.95 20.85 1.98
N ALA A 59 2.95 19.87 1.08
CA ALA A 59 2.63 18.48 1.38
C ALA A 59 3.91 17.65 1.25
N THR A 60 4.02 16.60 2.07
CA THR A 60 5.15 15.67 2.01
C THR A 60 4.67 14.23 2.14
N PHE A 61 5.37 13.35 1.44
CA PHE A 61 5.16 11.91 1.44
C PHE A 61 6.21 11.16 2.26
N MET A 62 7.03 11.90 3.03
CA MET A 62 8.05 11.28 3.87
C MET A 62 7.42 10.29 4.88
N PRO A 63 8.08 9.15 5.17
CA PRO A 63 7.45 8.09 5.97
C PRO A 63 7.26 8.47 7.44
N LYS A 64 8.16 9.29 7.99
CA LYS A 64 8.09 9.76 9.37
C LYS A 64 8.51 11.23 9.45
N PRO A 65 7.61 12.18 9.18
CA PRO A 65 7.94 13.61 9.24
C PRO A 65 7.99 14.12 10.69
N VAL A 66 7.24 13.50 11.60
CA VAL A 66 7.11 13.93 13.01
C VAL A 66 7.46 12.75 13.93
N TYR A 67 8.31 13.00 14.92
CA TYR A 67 8.61 12.04 15.97
C TYR A 67 7.46 11.98 16.98
N GLY A 68 7.12 10.78 17.48
CA GLY A 68 6.06 10.62 18.49
C GLY A 68 4.63 10.61 17.97
N ASP A 69 4.42 10.79 16.65
CA ASP A 69 3.10 10.72 15.99
C ASP A 69 3.11 9.67 14.85
N ASN A 70 1.97 9.27 14.30
CA ASN A 70 1.89 8.26 13.25
C ASN A 70 2.67 8.64 11.98
N GLY A 71 3.22 7.63 11.29
CA GLY A 71 3.94 7.79 10.03
C GLY A 71 3.04 7.54 8.81
N SER A 72 3.53 7.91 7.63
CA SER A 72 2.84 7.69 6.36
C SER A 72 3.30 6.39 5.69
N GLY A 73 2.36 5.47 5.47
CA GLY A 73 2.58 4.23 4.73
C GLY A 73 2.09 4.32 3.29
N MET A 74 2.50 3.35 2.48
CA MET A 74 1.88 3.07 1.18
C MET A 74 1.40 1.63 1.24
N HIS A 75 0.20 1.40 1.79
CA HIS A 75 -0.33 0.04 1.89
C HIS A 75 -0.69 -0.47 0.49
N VAL A 76 -0.06 -1.56 0.07
CA VAL A 76 -0.19 -2.08 -1.29
C VAL A 76 -1.09 -3.31 -1.27
N HIS A 77 -2.31 -3.13 -1.78
CA HIS A 77 -3.27 -4.20 -1.97
C HIS A 77 -3.00 -4.95 -3.28
N GLN A 78 -2.84 -6.28 -3.22
CA GLN A 78 -2.48 -7.11 -4.36
C GLN A 78 -3.43 -8.29 -4.53
N SER A 79 -3.81 -8.56 -5.78
CA SER A 79 -4.57 -9.75 -6.20
C SER A 79 -4.16 -10.13 -7.62
N ILE A 80 -3.99 -11.43 -7.88
CA ILE A 80 -3.75 -11.95 -9.22
C ILE A 80 -5.07 -12.40 -9.84
N TRP A 81 -5.21 -12.15 -11.14
CA TRP A 81 -6.37 -12.53 -11.94
C TRP A 81 -5.90 -13.31 -13.16
N LYS A 82 -6.67 -14.34 -13.53
CA LYS A 82 -6.44 -15.15 -14.73
C LYS A 82 -7.78 -15.36 -15.42
N ASP A 83 -7.84 -15.10 -16.72
CA ASP A 83 -9.05 -15.26 -17.54
C ASP A 83 -10.30 -14.61 -16.91
N GLY A 84 -10.14 -13.40 -16.36
CA GLY A 84 -11.21 -12.63 -15.72
C GLY A 84 -11.66 -13.14 -14.35
N LYS A 85 -10.97 -14.11 -13.75
CA LYS A 85 -11.28 -14.69 -12.43
C LYS A 85 -10.18 -14.39 -11.40
N PRO A 86 -10.55 -14.03 -10.16
CA PRO A 86 -9.57 -13.80 -9.09
C PRO A 86 -8.97 -15.13 -8.65
N THR A 87 -7.63 -15.21 -8.56
CA THR A 87 -6.94 -16.45 -8.14
C THR A 87 -6.72 -16.51 -6.64
N PHE A 88 -6.92 -15.40 -5.91
CA PHE A 88 -6.62 -15.31 -4.48
C PHE A 88 -7.78 -15.71 -3.57
N ALA A 89 -9.00 -15.82 -4.10
CA ALA A 89 -10.14 -16.34 -3.36
C ALA A 89 -10.11 -17.88 -3.32
N GLY A 90 -10.42 -18.45 -2.16
CA GLY A 90 -10.47 -19.89 -1.97
C GLY A 90 -11.19 -20.27 -0.68
N ASN A 91 -10.82 -21.41 -0.11
CA ASN A 91 -11.45 -22.01 1.07
C ASN A 91 -10.48 -22.27 2.23
N LYS A 92 -9.30 -21.65 2.19
CA LYS A 92 -8.30 -21.76 3.26
C LYS A 92 -8.49 -20.62 4.28
N TYR A 93 -7.44 -20.31 5.03
CA TYR A 93 -7.47 -19.24 6.04
C TYR A 93 -8.03 -17.94 5.45
N ALA A 94 -9.03 -17.37 6.12
CA ALA A 94 -9.71 -16.14 5.71
C ALA A 94 -10.26 -16.16 4.26
N ASP A 95 -10.69 -17.34 3.80
CA ASP A 95 -11.21 -17.62 2.44
C ASP A 95 -10.20 -17.29 1.33
N LEU A 96 -8.92 -17.45 1.63
CA LEU A 96 -7.85 -17.37 0.64
C LEU A 96 -7.68 -18.69 -0.11
N SER A 97 -7.15 -18.63 -1.32
CA SER A 97 -6.63 -19.80 -2.01
C SER A 97 -5.25 -20.19 -1.48
N GLU A 98 -4.84 -21.43 -1.74
CA GLU A 98 -3.47 -21.88 -1.51
C GLU A 98 -2.45 -21.03 -2.29
N THR A 99 -2.78 -20.65 -3.53
CA THR A 99 -1.99 -19.71 -4.34
C THR A 99 -1.73 -18.40 -3.59
N CYS A 100 -2.74 -17.81 -2.95
CA CYS A 100 -2.54 -16.58 -2.19
C CYS A 100 -1.67 -16.80 -0.94
N LEU A 101 -1.79 -17.96 -0.29
CA LEU A 101 -0.95 -18.28 0.87
C LEU A 101 0.52 -18.45 0.48
N HIS A 102 0.81 -19.11 -0.64
CA HIS A 102 2.17 -19.20 -1.19
C HIS A 102 2.70 -17.83 -1.59
N TYR A 103 1.88 -17.01 -2.24
CA TYR A 103 2.23 -15.62 -2.58
C TYR A 103 2.64 -14.81 -1.34
N ILE A 104 1.87 -14.91 -0.25
CA ILE A 104 2.21 -14.29 1.04
C ILE A 104 3.53 -14.86 1.60
N GLY A 105 3.74 -16.17 1.46
CA GLY A 105 4.96 -16.85 1.84
C GLY A 105 6.20 -16.27 1.15
N GLY A 106 6.13 -16.07 -0.16
CA GLY A 106 7.19 -15.44 -0.95
C GLY A 106 7.46 -13.99 -0.54
N ILE A 107 6.42 -13.18 -0.32
CA ILE A 107 6.55 -11.82 0.23
C ILE A 107 7.29 -11.82 1.57
N ILE A 108 6.93 -12.74 2.49
CA ILE A 108 7.56 -12.82 3.82
C ILE A 108 9.01 -13.31 3.71
N LYS A 109 9.26 -14.34 2.90
CA LYS A 109 10.59 -14.92 2.63
C LYS A 109 11.58 -13.85 2.14
N HIS A 110 11.12 -13.00 1.23
CA HIS A 110 11.95 -11.98 0.58
C HIS A 110 11.83 -10.58 1.18
N ALA A 111 11.07 -10.39 2.27
CA ALA A 111 10.70 -9.08 2.81
C ALA A 111 11.91 -8.14 3.04
N LYS A 112 13.04 -8.67 3.51
CA LYS A 112 14.27 -7.88 3.72
C LYS A 112 14.84 -7.32 2.42
N ALA A 113 14.80 -8.11 1.34
CA ALA A 113 15.24 -7.66 0.02
C ALA A 113 14.22 -6.69 -0.60
N ILE A 114 12.93 -6.96 -0.46
CA ILE A 114 11.85 -6.08 -0.93
C ILE A 114 11.98 -4.68 -0.29
N ASN A 115 12.34 -4.59 0.99
CA ASN A 115 12.52 -3.31 1.69
C ASN A 115 13.53 -2.37 1.00
N ALA A 116 14.54 -2.88 0.30
CA ALA A 116 15.45 -2.02 -0.46
C ALA A 116 14.73 -1.22 -1.56
N PHE A 117 13.61 -1.73 -2.07
CA PHE A 117 12.78 -1.10 -3.09
C PHE A 117 11.55 -0.39 -2.51
N THR A 118 10.95 -0.94 -1.44
CA THR A 118 9.70 -0.43 -0.85
C THR A 118 9.90 0.54 0.30
N ASN A 119 11.12 0.60 0.86
CA ASN A 119 11.50 1.43 2.01
C ASN A 119 12.89 2.03 1.78
N PRO A 120 13.12 2.76 0.68
CA PRO A 120 14.46 3.05 0.17
C PRO A 120 15.20 4.15 0.95
N SER A 121 14.54 4.80 1.92
CA SER A 121 15.12 5.95 2.64
C SER A 121 15.51 5.59 4.06
N THR A 122 16.48 6.29 4.64
CA THR A 122 16.77 6.17 6.09
C THR A 122 15.56 6.55 6.94
N ASN A 123 14.73 7.48 6.46
CA ASN A 123 13.51 7.90 7.15
C ASN A 123 12.43 6.80 7.19
N SER A 124 12.43 5.89 6.20
CA SER A 124 11.55 4.72 6.15
C SER A 124 11.67 3.88 7.43
N TYR A 125 12.90 3.69 7.92
CA TYR A 125 13.17 2.90 9.12
C TYR A 125 12.90 3.66 10.43
N LYS A 126 12.61 4.96 10.37
CA LYS A 126 12.06 5.72 11.51
C LYS A 126 10.55 5.52 11.66
N ARG A 127 9.86 5.11 10.58
CA ARG A 127 8.45 4.72 10.61
C ARG A 127 8.25 3.30 11.15
N LEU A 128 9.10 2.35 10.76
CA LEU A 128 8.97 0.93 11.11
C LEU A 128 9.40 0.64 12.57
N VAL A 129 8.66 1.20 13.52
CA VAL A 129 8.83 0.98 14.96
C VAL A 129 7.47 0.64 15.60
N PRO A 130 7.43 -0.14 16.71
CA PRO A 130 6.18 -0.46 17.38
C PRO A 130 5.39 0.77 17.83
N GLY A 131 4.05 0.65 17.88
CA GLY A 131 3.16 1.66 18.50
C GLY A 131 2.49 2.66 17.54
N TYR A 132 2.81 2.66 16.24
CA TYR A 132 2.32 3.66 15.27
C TYR A 132 1.66 3.05 14.02
N GLU A 133 0.97 1.92 14.18
CA GLU A 133 0.35 1.15 13.09
C GLU A 133 1.28 0.70 11.95
N ALA A 134 2.60 0.88 12.10
CA ALA A 134 3.62 0.41 11.18
C ALA A 134 4.03 -1.04 11.53
N PRO A 135 4.00 -1.97 10.56
CA PRO A 135 4.29 -3.37 10.86
C PRO A 135 5.80 -3.59 11.01
N VAL A 136 6.19 -4.21 12.12
CA VAL A 136 7.55 -4.74 12.34
C VAL A 136 7.57 -6.27 12.38
N LEU A 137 6.40 -6.90 12.52
CA LEU A 137 6.26 -8.34 12.58
C LEU A 137 6.04 -8.89 11.17
N LEU A 138 7.00 -9.69 10.69
CA LEU A 138 6.88 -10.44 9.43
C LEU A 138 5.92 -11.61 9.60
N ALA A 139 4.63 -11.31 9.55
CA ALA A 139 3.54 -12.26 9.71
C ALA A 139 2.35 -11.83 8.85
N TYR A 140 1.39 -12.74 8.68
CA TYR A 140 0.11 -12.42 8.07
C TYR A 140 -1.08 -12.64 9.01
N SER A 141 -2.12 -11.81 8.88
CA SER A 141 -3.31 -11.92 9.72
C SER A 141 -4.53 -11.26 9.08
N ALA A 142 -5.71 -11.84 9.29
CA ALA A 142 -6.98 -11.21 8.92
C ALA A 142 -7.44 -10.10 9.89
N ARG A 143 -6.97 -10.15 11.14
CA ARG A 143 -7.43 -9.23 12.21
C ARG A 143 -6.34 -8.32 12.74
N ASN A 144 -5.09 -8.79 12.80
CA ASN A 144 -4.02 -8.06 13.45
C ASN A 144 -3.47 -6.94 12.56
N ARG A 145 -3.57 -5.69 13.02
CA ARG A 145 -3.01 -4.52 12.34
C ARG A 145 -1.50 -4.33 12.56
N SER A 146 -0.86 -5.15 13.40
CA SER A 146 0.59 -5.14 13.58
C SER A 146 1.33 -6.07 12.61
N ALA A 147 0.59 -6.88 11.84
CA ALA A 147 1.13 -7.81 10.84
C ALA A 147 1.54 -7.08 9.55
N SER A 148 2.67 -7.48 8.96
CA SER A 148 3.17 -6.95 7.69
C SER A 148 2.25 -7.23 6.51
N CYS A 149 1.62 -8.40 6.49
CA CYS A 149 0.64 -8.80 5.48
C CYS A 149 -0.75 -8.92 6.11
N ARG A 150 -1.62 -7.94 5.85
CA ARG A 150 -3.01 -7.99 6.34
C ARG A 150 -3.93 -8.61 5.29
N ILE A 151 -4.94 -9.34 5.72
CA ILE A 151 -5.99 -9.90 4.85
C ILE A 151 -7.28 -9.13 5.12
N PRO A 152 -7.68 -8.17 4.26
CA PRO A 152 -8.90 -7.41 4.45
C PRO A 152 -10.13 -8.31 4.48
N TYR A 153 -11.03 -8.04 5.43
CA TYR A 153 -12.31 -8.74 5.49
C TYR A 153 -13.19 -8.38 4.29
N THR A 154 -13.73 -9.39 3.62
CA THR A 154 -14.74 -9.24 2.57
C THR A 154 -15.46 -10.58 2.36
N ALA A 155 -16.77 -10.51 2.11
CA ALA A 155 -17.56 -11.66 1.69
C ALA A 155 -17.53 -11.87 0.17
N ASN A 156 -17.01 -10.92 -0.61
CA ASN A 156 -16.98 -11.01 -2.08
C ASN A 156 -15.65 -11.63 -2.54
N PRO A 157 -15.67 -12.80 -3.23
CA PRO A 157 -14.47 -13.41 -3.77
C PRO A 157 -13.66 -12.49 -4.69
N LYS A 158 -14.34 -11.61 -5.46
CA LYS A 158 -13.67 -10.64 -6.36
C LYS A 158 -12.89 -9.54 -5.61
N ALA A 159 -13.12 -9.38 -4.30
CA ALA A 159 -12.41 -8.41 -3.48
C ALA A 159 -11.31 -9.04 -2.61
N LYS A 160 -11.11 -10.37 -2.69
CA LYS A 160 -10.06 -11.06 -1.92
C LYS A 160 -8.68 -10.67 -2.43
N ARG A 161 -7.82 -10.27 -1.49
CA ARG A 161 -6.50 -9.67 -1.74
C ARG A 161 -5.64 -9.74 -0.48
N VAL A 162 -4.33 -9.57 -0.65
CA VAL A 162 -3.40 -9.29 0.45
C VAL A 162 -3.11 -7.78 0.50
N GLU A 163 -3.00 -7.22 1.69
CA GLU A 163 -2.54 -5.85 1.96
C GLU A 163 -1.11 -5.92 2.54
N VAL A 164 -0.11 -5.52 1.75
CA VAL A 164 1.28 -5.45 2.19
C VAL A 164 1.56 -4.05 2.74
N ARG A 165 1.85 -3.95 4.04
CA ARG A 165 1.75 -2.68 4.80
C ARG A 165 3.08 -2.00 5.13
N PHE A 166 4.18 -2.72 4.98
CA PHE A 166 5.50 -2.17 5.24
C PHE A 166 5.96 -1.11 4.22
N PRO A 167 5.59 -1.13 2.92
CA PRO A 167 6.02 -0.11 1.97
C PRO A 167 5.62 1.29 2.42
N ASP A 168 6.42 2.27 2.01
CA ASP A 168 6.16 3.67 2.26
C ASP A 168 6.23 4.51 0.98
N PRO A 169 5.70 5.74 1.00
CA PRO A 169 5.58 6.53 -0.22
C PRO A 169 6.92 7.02 -0.80
N MET A 170 8.07 6.81 -0.15
CA MET A 170 9.38 7.11 -0.76
C MET A 170 9.81 6.06 -1.78
N ALA A 171 9.16 4.90 -1.79
CA ALA A 171 9.36 3.88 -2.81
C ALA A 171 9.14 4.46 -4.21
N ASN A 172 10.02 4.06 -5.14
CA ASN A 172 9.69 4.13 -6.56
C ASN A 172 8.59 3.09 -6.81
N PRO A 173 7.36 3.50 -7.20
CA PRO A 173 6.24 2.57 -7.26
C PRO A 173 6.45 1.46 -8.30
N TYR A 174 7.14 1.74 -9.41
CA TYR A 174 7.44 0.73 -10.42
C TYR A 174 8.35 -0.37 -9.85
N LEU A 175 9.43 0.00 -9.18
CA LEU A 175 10.38 -0.94 -8.59
C LEU A 175 9.77 -1.68 -7.39
N GLY A 176 9.08 -0.95 -6.51
CA GLY A 176 8.46 -1.52 -5.32
C GLY A 176 7.37 -2.54 -5.69
N PHE A 177 6.50 -2.22 -6.66
CA PHE A 177 5.45 -3.14 -7.09
C PHE A 177 6.01 -4.35 -7.83
N ALA A 178 7.00 -4.15 -8.71
CA ALA A 178 7.67 -5.26 -9.39
C ALA A 178 8.37 -6.20 -8.40
N ALA A 179 9.11 -5.65 -7.43
CA ALA A 179 9.80 -6.46 -6.42
C ALA A 179 8.82 -7.30 -5.58
N MET A 180 7.69 -6.73 -5.17
CA MET A 180 6.64 -7.48 -4.47
C MET A 180 5.99 -8.53 -5.37
N LEU A 181 5.69 -8.22 -6.63
CA LEU A 181 5.12 -9.20 -7.55
C LEU A 181 6.07 -10.39 -7.73
N MET A 182 7.34 -10.13 -8.05
CA MET A 182 8.32 -11.18 -8.27
C MET A 182 8.53 -12.02 -7.01
N ALA A 183 8.57 -11.39 -5.84
CA ALA A 183 8.68 -12.11 -4.57
C ALA A 183 7.47 -13.00 -4.29
N GLY A 184 6.26 -12.60 -4.69
CA GLY A 184 5.07 -13.44 -4.52
C GLY A 184 4.90 -14.52 -5.59
N LEU A 185 5.60 -14.42 -6.73
CA LEU A 185 5.62 -15.45 -7.76
C LEU A 185 6.64 -16.58 -7.46
N ASP A 186 7.71 -16.27 -6.71
CA ASP A 186 8.70 -17.25 -6.19
C ASP A 186 8.17 -18.07 -5.00
#